data_AF-A0A1G6V4N3-F1
#
_entry.id   AF-A0A1G6V4N3-F1
#
_cell.length_a   1.000
_cell.length_b   1.000
_cell.length_c   1.000
_cell.angle_alpha   90.00
_cell.angle_beta   90.00
_cell.angle_gamma   90.00
#
_symmetry.space_group_name_H-M   'P 1'
#
loop_
_entity.id
_entity.type
_entity.pdbx_description
1 polymer ?
#
loop_
_entity_poly.entity_id
_entity_poly.type
_entity_poly.pdbx_seq_one_letter_code
_entity_poly.pdbx_strand_id
1 'polypeptide(L)'
;MDGDRSAALVVRVWLEDGAGTFRGRLTGVDTSPGARGTGETTVALVSSPRETVEAVRRWLEAFLDDVPDGVAGGVPDPIDGGE
;
A
#
# COMPACT_ATOMS: atom_id res chain seq x y z
N MET A 1 14.15 -8.24 13.16
CA MET A 1 13.77 -6.82 13.12
C MET A 1 12.87 -6.69 11.92
N ASP A 2 11.57 -6.86 12.13
CA ASP A 2 10.57 -6.49 11.14
C ASP A 2 10.73 -4.99 10.92
N GLY A 3 11.33 -4.61 9.78
CA GLY A 3 11.52 -3.20 9.47
C GLY A 3 10.16 -2.52 9.40
N ASP A 4 10.07 -1.28 9.87
CA ASP A 4 8.84 -0.51 9.81
C ASP A 4 8.29 -0.54 8.36
N ARG A 5 7.15 -1.23 8.19
CA ARG A 5 6.51 -1.41 6.88
C ARG A 5 6.12 -0.03 6.37
N SER A 6 6.63 0.31 5.20
CA SER A 6 6.41 1.62 4.60
C SER A 6 6.20 1.47 3.10
N ALA A 7 5.36 2.33 2.55
CA ALA A 7 5.14 2.43 1.12
C ALA A 7 4.89 3.89 0.74
N ALA A 8 5.21 4.23 -0.50
CA ALA A 8 4.90 5.52 -1.09
C ALA A 8 3.86 5.37 -2.21
N LEU A 9 2.99 6.38 -2.34
CA LEU A 9 2.07 6.50 -3.46
C LEU A 9 2.36 7.79 -4.21
N VAL A 10 2.76 7.67 -5.47
CA VAL A 10 3.01 8.81 -6.36
C VAL A 10 1.78 9.06 -7.21
N VAL A 11 1.22 10.27 -7.11
CA VAL A 11 0.08 10.73 -7.92
C VAL A 11 0.61 11.70 -8.97
N ARG A 12 0.60 11.29 -10.24
CA ARG A 12 0.96 12.16 -11.37
C ARG A 12 -0.31 12.54 -12.12
N VAL A 13 -0.56 13.84 -12.27
CA VAL A 13 -1.70 14.39 -13.02
C VAL A 13 -1.23 15.19 -14.22
N TRP A 14 -2.02 15.19 -15.28
CA TRP A 14 -1.81 16.03 -16.46
C TRP A 14 -3.15 16.32 -17.15
N LEU A 15 -3.14 17.34 -18.00
CA LEU A 15 -4.24 17.63 -18.91
C LEU A 15 -3.88 17.07 -20.27
N GLU A 16 -4.80 16.33 -20.89
CA GLU A 16 -4.62 15.84 -22.25
C GLU A 16 -4.89 16.99 -23.25
N ASP A 17 -3.98 17.16 -24.20
CA ASP A 17 -3.94 18.33 -25.09
C ASP A 17 -5.21 18.48 -25.93
N GLY A 18 -5.60 19.73 -26.19
CA GLY A 18 -6.78 20.09 -26.99
C GLY A 18 -8.13 20.09 -26.28
N ALA A 19 -8.33 19.28 -25.24
CA ALA A 19 -9.61 19.19 -24.52
C ALA A 19 -9.55 19.59 -23.04
N GLY A 20 -8.36 19.80 -22.46
CA GLY A 20 -8.21 20.08 -21.03
C GLY A 20 -8.74 18.93 -20.16
N THR A 21 -8.79 17.71 -20.70
CA THR A 21 -9.34 16.54 -20.02
C THR A 21 -8.36 16.07 -18.95
N PHE A 22 -8.86 15.93 -17.73
CA PHE A 22 -8.06 15.47 -16.60
C PHE A 22 -7.62 14.01 -16.81
N ARG A 23 -6.34 13.77 -16.58
CA ARG A 23 -5.78 12.42 -16.47
C ARG A 23 -4.89 12.33 -15.24
N GLY A 24 -4.92 11.17 -14.60
CA GLY A 24 -4.02 10.84 -13.51
C GLY A 24 -3.52 9.42 -13.61
N ARG A 25 -2.31 9.19 -13.09
CA ARG A 25 -1.73 7.89 -12.85
C ARG A 25 -1.25 7.82 -11.41
N LEU A 26 -1.62 6.73 -10.74
CA LEU A 26 -1.16 6.42 -9.40
C LEU A 26 -0.18 5.25 -9.47
N THR A 27 0.98 5.41 -8.84
CA THR A 27 2.04 4.40 -8.78
C THR A 27 2.41 4.14 -7.33
N GLY A 28 2.23 2.90 -6.87
CA GLY A 28 2.68 2.45 -5.56
C GLY A 28 4.15 2.03 -5.61
N VAL A 29 4.89 2.32 -4.54
CA VAL A 29 6.31 1.99 -4.39
C VAL A 29 6.51 1.36 -3.01
N ASP A 30 7.03 0.14 -2.97
CA ASP A 30 7.46 -0.47 -1.71
C ASP A 30 8.76 0.20 -1.24
N THR A 31 8.75 0.75 -0.03
CA THR A 31 9.89 1.42 0.59
C THR A 31 10.42 0.66 1.81
N SER A 32 9.94 -0.56 2.02
CA SER A 32 10.30 -1.37 3.19
C SER A 32 11.79 -1.77 3.15
N PRO A 33 12.47 -1.80 4.31
CA PRO A 33 13.87 -2.23 4.39
C PRO A 33 14.05 -3.66 3.86
N GLY A 34 14.92 -3.85 2.86
CA GLY A 34 15.19 -5.16 2.26
C GLY A 34 14.26 -5.56 1.11
N ALA A 35 13.36 -4.67 0.66
CA ALA A 35 12.59 -4.87 -0.55
C ALA A 35 13.54 -5.11 -1.76
N ARG A 36 13.38 -6.25 -2.43
CA ARG A 36 14.21 -6.63 -3.59
C ARG A 36 13.71 -5.91 -4.85
N GLY A 37 14.06 -4.63 -4.99
CA GLY A 37 13.91 -3.85 -6.22
C GLY A 37 13.04 -2.60 -6.09
N THR A 38 13.11 -1.74 -7.12
CA THR A 38 12.22 -0.59 -7.31
C THR A 38 10.82 -1.09 -7.71
N GLY A 39 10.08 -1.64 -6.76
CA GLY A 39 8.74 -2.22 -6.95
C GLY A 39 7.68 -1.16 -7.26
N GLU A 40 7.87 -0.40 -8.34
CA GLU A 40 6.91 0.57 -8.84
C GLU A 40 5.78 -0.17 -9.56
N THR A 41 4.61 -0.24 -8.93
CA THR A 41 3.42 -0.83 -9.52
C THR A 41 2.44 0.28 -9.88
N THR A 42 2.04 0.37 -11.15
CA THR A 42 0.92 1.25 -11.50
C THR A 42 -0.35 0.67 -10.89
N VAL A 43 -0.94 1.37 -9.94
CA VAL A 43 -2.11 0.90 -9.18
C VAL A 43 -3.42 1.43 -9.75
N ALA A 44 -3.41 2.58 -10.44
CA ALA A 44 -4.60 3.10 -11.11
C ALA A 44 -4.28 4.11 -12.23
N LEU A 45 -5.17 4.17 -13.21
CA LEU A 45 -5.32 5.27 -14.17
C LEU A 45 -6.70 5.88 -13.95
N VAL A 46 -6.76 7.21 -13.86
CA VAL A 46 -7.98 7.95 -13.49
C VAL A 46 -8.22 9.09 -14.47
N SER A 47 -9.49 9.37 -14.75
CA SER A 47 -9.92 10.39 -15.72
C SER A 47 -10.68 11.54 -15.04
N SER A 48 -10.79 11.53 -13.71
CA SER A 48 -11.32 12.64 -12.94
C SER A 48 -10.65 12.83 -11.56
N PRO A 49 -10.75 14.03 -10.95
CA PRO A 49 -10.30 14.27 -9.59
C PRO A 49 -10.99 13.36 -8.56
N ARG A 50 -12.29 13.06 -8.76
CA ARG A 50 -13.04 12.16 -7.87
C ARG A 50 -12.49 10.74 -7.89
N GLU A 51 -12.27 10.20 -9.08
CA GLU A 51 -11.65 8.86 -9.24
C GLU A 51 -10.26 8.79 -8.61
N THR A 52 -9.51 9.90 -8.64
CA THR A 52 -8.20 9.99 -7.97
C THR A 52 -8.33 9.76 -6.46
N VAL A 53 -9.26 10.47 -5.80
CA VAL A 53 -9.49 10.34 -4.35
C VAL A 53 -9.98 8.93 -4.00
N GLU A 54 -10.90 8.37 -4.79
CA GLU A 54 -11.39 7.01 -4.60
C GLU A 54 -10.28 5.96 -4.74
N ALA A 55 -9.37 6.14 -5.71
CA ALA A 55 -8.23 5.25 -5.90
C ALA A 55 -7.20 5.35 -4.76
N VAL A 56 -6.94 6.57 -4.23
CA VAL A 56 -6.09 6.75 -3.04
C VAL A 56 -6.70 6.04 -1.84
N ARG A 57 -8.01 6.18 -1.62
CA ARG A 57 -8.72 5.52 -0.51
C ARG A 57 -8.56 4.00 -0.58
N ARG A 58 -8.83 3.41 -1.76
CA ARG A 58 -8.68 1.96 -1.97
C ARG A 58 -7.25 1.48 -1.76
N TRP A 59 -6.26 2.27 -2.18
CA TRP A 59 -4.86 1.93 -1.97
C TRP A 59 -4.48 1.93 -0.47
N LEU A 60 -4.97 2.92 0.29
CA LEU A 60 -4.77 2.97 1.74
C LEU A 60 -5.45 1.80 2.46
N GLU A 61 -6.70 1.47 2.09
CA GLU A 61 -7.41 0.30 2.61
C GLU A 61 -6.62 -0.98 2.37
N ALA A 62 -6.12 -1.20 1.13
CA ALA A 62 -5.29 -2.36 0.81
C ALA A 62 -3.96 -2.38 1.56
N PHE A 63 -3.31 -1.23 1.73
CA PHE A 63 -2.09 -1.14 2.53
C PHE A 63 -2.35 -1.54 3.98
N LEU A 64 -3.46 -1.12 4.58
CA LEU A 64 -3.81 -1.44 5.97
C LEU A 64 -4.29 -2.88 6.17
N ASP A 65 -5.01 -3.45 5.20
CA ASP A 65 -5.52 -4.83 5.27
C ASP A 65 -4.42 -5.88 5.10
N ASP A 66 -3.30 -5.53 4.44
CA ASP A 66 -2.13 -6.39 4.28
C ASP A 66 -1.24 -6.45 5.56
N VAL A 67 -1.73 -5.94 6.70
CA VAL A 67 -1.15 -6.21 8.02
C VAL A 67 -1.62 -7.59 8.47
N PRO A 68 -0.77 -8.63 8.48
CA PRO A 68 -1.17 -9.91 9.05
C PRO A 68 -1.46 -9.75 10.55
N ASP A 69 -2.57 -10.34 11.02
CA ASP A 69 -2.93 -10.57 12.43
C ASP A 69 -1.85 -11.44 13.16
N GLY A 70 -0.66 -10.90 13.32
CA GLY A 70 0.55 -11.67 13.65
C GLY A 70 1.23 -11.31 14.97
N VAL A 71 0.60 -10.53 15.85
CA VAL A 71 1.13 -10.26 17.21
C VAL A 71 0.01 -10.30 18.25
N ALA A 72 -0.92 -11.26 18.14
CA ALA A 72 -1.60 -11.75 19.33
C ALA A 72 -0.68 -12.81 19.95
N GLY A 73 0.17 -12.39 20.89
CA GLY A 73 1.09 -13.26 21.62
C GLY A 73 0.33 -14.38 22.31
N GLY A 74 0.25 -15.54 21.66
CA GLY A 74 -0.08 -16.79 22.31
C GLY A 74 1.01 -17.11 23.31
N VAL A 75 0.70 -16.89 24.59
CA VAL A 75 1.46 -17.45 25.71
C VAL A 75 1.50 -18.96 25.50
N PRO A 76 2.67 -19.59 25.29
CA PRO A 76 2.72 -21.05 25.29
C PRO A 76 2.38 -21.55 26.70
N ASP A 77 1.45 -22.51 26.73
CA ASP A 77 1.01 -23.23 27.91
C ASP A 77 2.22 -23.69 28.75
N PRO A 78 2.25 -23.45 30.07
CA PRO A 78 3.32 -23.99 30.90
C PRO A 78 3.24 -25.52 30.83
N ILE A 79 4.28 -26.14 30.29
CA ILE A 79 4.50 -27.57 30.32
C ILE A 79 4.27 -28.12 31.72
N ASP A 80 3.20 -28.91 31.87
CA ASP A 80 2.91 -29.72 33.04
C ASP A 80 4.00 -30.80 33.15
N GLY A 81 5.02 -30.49 33.96
CA GLY A 81 6.06 -31.41 34.35
C GLY A 81 5.57 -32.25 35.52
N GLY A 82 5.02 -33.41 35.21
CA GLY A 82 4.78 -34.48 36.18
C GLY A 82 6.08 -35.09 36.69
N GLU A 83 5.95 -35.62 37.91
CA GLU A 83 6.86 -36.44 38.74
C GLU A 83 7.83 -35.71 39.67
#